data_AF-A0A1C4T150-F1
#
_entry.id   AF-A0A1C4T150-F1
#
_cell.length_a   1.000
_cell.length_b   1.000
_cell.length_c   1.000
_cell.angle_alpha   90.00
_cell.angle_beta   90.00
_cell.angle_gamma   90.00
#
_symmetry.space_group_name_H-M   'P 1'
#
loop_
_entity.id
_entity.type
_entity.pdbx_description
1 polymer ?
#
loop_
_entity_poly.entity_id
_entity_poly.type
_entity_poly.pdbx_seq_one_letter_code
_entity_poly.pdbx_strand_id
1 'polypeptide(L)'
;MTEPQDLDLAALQRRLVDFAAARNWAPFHTPKNLAAALSVEASELLEIFQWLTPEQAAAVMEDAGTAHRVRDEVADVLAYLLQFCTALDVDPLVALDAKIDRNELRFPRPDGASVGPPVGPWVGPPVDAPVDAPASGSPDASAGDSSGAAHSDE
;
A
#
# COMPACT_ATOMS: atom_id res chain seq x y z
N MET A 1 -1.73 -26.86 -28.87
CA MET A 1 -0.98 -25.60 -28.67
C MET A 1 -1.87 -24.73 -27.81
N THR A 2 -1.55 -24.58 -26.54
CA THR A 2 -2.35 -23.77 -25.62
C THR A 2 -1.99 -22.31 -25.90
N GLU A 3 -2.96 -21.52 -26.35
CA GLU A 3 -2.84 -20.06 -26.49
C GLU A 3 -2.32 -19.46 -25.17
N PRO A 4 -1.57 -18.33 -25.20
CA PRO A 4 -1.26 -17.61 -23.98
C PRO A 4 -2.59 -17.18 -23.37
N GLN A 5 -2.95 -17.76 -22.23
CA GLN A 5 -4.04 -17.20 -21.45
C GLN A 5 -3.56 -15.84 -20.98
N ASP A 6 -4.28 -14.78 -21.35
CA ASP A 6 -4.09 -13.47 -20.74
C ASP A 6 -4.14 -13.65 -19.23
N LEU A 7 -3.00 -13.44 -18.56
CA LEU A 7 -2.89 -13.59 -17.12
C LEU A 7 -3.67 -12.45 -16.47
N ASP A 8 -4.87 -12.76 -16.02
CA ASP A 8 -5.70 -11.85 -15.23
C ASP A 8 -5.62 -12.20 -13.73
N LEU A 9 -5.77 -11.19 -12.87
CA LEU A 9 -5.62 -11.36 -11.42
C LEU A 9 -6.68 -12.30 -10.83
N ALA A 10 -7.90 -12.26 -11.39
CA ALA A 10 -8.99 -13.13 -10.96
C ALA A 10 -8.74 -14.60 -11.33
N ALA A 11 -8.07 -14.88 -12.45
CA ALA A 11 -7.67 -16.20 -12.90
C ALA A 11 -6.58 -16.77 -11.99
N LEU A 12 -5.61 -15.95 -11.60
CA LEU A 12 -4.59 -16.34 -10.62
C LEU A 12 -5.23 -16.63 -9.25
N GLN A 13 -6.14 -15.78 -8.78
CA GLN A 13 -6.85 -15.98 -7.52
C GLN A 13 -7.69 -17.27 -7.54
N ARG A 14 -8.44 -17.54 -8.62
CA ARG A 14 -9.16 -18.82 -8.80
C ARG A 14 -8.21 -20.01 -8.76
N ARG A 15 -7.08 -19.93 -9.46
CA ARG A 15 -6.07 -20.99 -9.49
C ARG A 15 -5.48 -21.27 -8.09
N LEU A 16 -5.30 -20.24 -7.26
CA LEU A 16 -4.86 -20.41 -5.86
C LEU A 16 -5.94 -21.08 -4.99
N VAL A 17 -7.20 -20.71 -5.15
CA VAL A 17 -8.33 -21.36 -4.46
C VAL A 17 -8.41 -22.84 -4.84
N ASP A 18 -8.34 -23.16 -6.13
CA ASP A 18 -8.35 -24.54 -6.62
C ASP A 18 -7.15 -25.34 -6.10
N PHE A 19 -5.96 -24.72 -6.07
CA PHE A 19 -4.74 -25.32 -5.54
C PHE A 19 -4.87 -25.69 -4.05
N ALA A 20 -5.44 -24.79 -3.25
CA ALA A 20 -5.68 -24.99 -1.83
C ALA A 20 -6.77 -26.03 -1.57
N ALA A 21 -7.87 -25.99 -2.34
CA ALA A 21 -8.96 -26.95 -2.25
C ALA A 21 -8.48 -28.38 -2.55
N ALA A 22 -7.66 -28.56 -3.59
CA ALA A 22 -7.07 -29.86 -3.96
C ALA A 22 -6.19 -30.46 -2.84
N ARG A 23 -5.75 -29.66 -1.87
CA ARG A 23 -4.91 -30.08 -0.73
C ARG A 23 -5.65 -30.07 0.60
N ASN A 24 -6.95 -29.77 0.60
CA ASN A 24 -7.76 -29.58 1.80
C ASN A 24 -7.16 -28.53 2.75
N TRP A 25 -6.62 -27.45 2.20
CA TRP A 25 -5.97 -26.39 3.00
C TRP A 25 -6.93 -25.33 3.54
N ALA A 26 -8.19 -25.34 3.10
CA ALA A 26 -9.21 -24.39 3.55
C ALA A 26 -9.28 -24.19 5.08
N PRO A 27 -9.15 -25.23 5.95
CA PRO A 27 -9.15 -25.04 7.40
C PRO A 27 -7.97 -24.22 7.94
N PHE A 28 -6.85 -24.17 7.23
CA PHE A 28 -5.66 -23.42 7.63
C PHE A 28 -5.67 -21.98 7.13
N HIS A 29 -6.47 -21.67 6.10
CA HIS A 29 -6.59 -20.36 5.46
C HIS A 29 -7.52 -19.42 6.24
N THR A 30 -7.33 -19.34 7.56
CA THR A 30 -7.98 -18.32 8.39
C THR A 30 -7.36 -16.95 8.11
N PRO A 31 -8.10 -15.83 8.22
CA PRO A 31 -7.54 -14.49 8.01
C PRO A 31 -6.27 -14.21 8.84
N LYS A 32 -6.24 -14.69 10.09
CA LYS A 32 -5.06 -14.58 10.96
C LYS A 32 -3.84 -15.30 10.39
N ASN A 33 -4.00 -16.54 9.94
CA ASN A 33 -2.90 -17.33 9.41
C ASN A 33 -2.40 -16.78 8.09
N LEU A 34 -3.30 -16.33 7.21
CA LEU A 34 -2.96 -15.72 5.93
C LEU A 34 -2.23 -14.38 6.11
N ALA A 35 -2.66 -13.54 7.05
CA ALA A 35 -1.93 -12.32 7.39
C ALA A 35 -0.53 -12.61 7.95
N ALA A 36 -0.39 -13.65 8.78
CA ALA A 36 0.91 -14.08 9.29
C ALA A 36 1.81 -14.59 8.16
N ALA A 37 1.30 -15.45 7.27
CA ALA A 37 2.04 -15.96 6.11
C ALA A 37 2.48 -14.82 5.18
N LEU A 38 1.57 -13.90 4.85
CA LEU A 38 1.89 -12.70 4.07
C LEU A 38 3.06 -11.89 4.68
N SER A 39 3.06 -11.72 6.00
CA SER A 39 4.16 -11.03 6.70
C SER A 39 5.49 -11.79 6.65
N VAL A 40 5.44 -13.13 6.63
CA VAL A 40 6.63 -13.97 6.49
C VAL A 40 7.22 -13.78 5.09
N GLU A 41 6.43 -13.93 4.02
CA GLU A 41 6.96 -13.79 2.65
C GLU A 41 7.48 -12.37 2.36
N ALA A 42 6.85 -11.35 2.94
CA ALA A 42 7.37 -9.99 2.84
C ALA A 42 8.74 -9.84 3.55
N SER A 43 8.98 -10.61 4.60
CA SER A 43 10.26 -10.66 5.30
C SER A 43 11.30 -11.48 4.53
N GLU A 44 10.90 -12.56 3.85
CA GLU A 44 11.78 -13.34 2.97
C GLU A 44 12.25 -12.49 1.77
N LEU A 45 11.34 -11.69 1.19
CA LEU A 45 11.69 -10.68 0.18
C LEU A 45 12.71 -9.68 0.74
N LEU A 46 12.48 -9.14 1.94
CA LEU A 46 13.39 -8.20 2.59
C LEU A 46 14.78 -8.81 2.85
N GLU A 47 14.85 -10.09 3.22
CA GLU A 47 16.10 -10.79 3.52
C GLU A 47 17.09 -10.74 2.36
N ILE A 48 16.60 -10.74 1.12
CA ILE A 48 17.43 -10.63 -0.09
C ILE A 48 18.21 -9.32 -0.11
N PHE A 49 17.64 -8.24 0.43
CA PHE A 49 18.19 -6.88 0.36
C PHE A 49 18.92 -6.44 1.63
N GLN A 50 18.71 -7.11 2.76
CA GLN A 50 19.05 -6.60 4.09
C GLN A 50 20.54 -6.21 4.30
N TRP A 51 21.47 -6.81 3.54
CA TRP A 51 22.90 -6.53 3.62
C TRP A 51 23.48 -5.85 2.37
N LEU A 52 22.64 -5.47 1.41
CA LEU A 52 23.08 -4.84 0.17
C LEU A 52 23.29 -3.34 0.38
N THR A 53 24.33 -2.79 -0.25
CA THR A 53 24.41 -1.34 -0.49
C THR A 53 23.31 -0.90 -1.46
N PRO A 54 22.94 0.40 -1.49
CA PRO A 54 21.96 0.91 -2.46
C PRO A 54 22.27 0.54 -3.92
N GLU A 55 23.55 0.62 -4.30
CA GLU A 55 24.01 0.29 -5.65
C GLU A 55 23.84 -1.21 -5.96
N GLN A 56 24.17 -2.07 -4.99
CA GLN A 56 23.97 -3.52 -5.12
C GLN A 56 22.48 -3.90 -5.16
N ALA A 57 21.65 -3.27 -4.32
CA ALA A 57 20.21 -3.48 -4.33
C ALA A 57 19.58 -3.09 -5.67
N ALA A 58 20.03 -2.00 -6.29
CA ALA A 58 19.59 -1.60 -7.62
C ALA A 58 19.99 -2.60 -8.72
N ALA A 59 21.14 -3.27 -8.56
CA ALA A 59 21.65 -4.28 -9.48
C ALA A 59 21.23 -5.72 -9.11
N VAL A 60 20.35 -5.93 -8.12
CA VAL A 60 19.99 -7.27 -7.60
C VAL A 60 19.46 -8.22 -8.67
N MET A 61 18.90 -7.69 -9.75
CA MET A 61 18.34 -8.47 -10.85
C MET A 61 19.37 -8.89 -11.91
N GLU A 62 20.60 -8.38 -11.84
CA GLU A 62 21.68 -8.73 -12.78
C GLU A 62 22.32 -10.08 -12.46
N ASP A 63 22.37 -10.47 -11.18
CA ASP A 63 22.76 -11.82 -10.78
C ASP A 63 21.57 -12.77 -10.88
N ALA A 64 21.72 -13.86 -11.63
CA ALA A 64 20.64 -14.81 -11.89
C ALA A 64 20.13 -15.51 -10.61
N GLY A 65 21.00 -15.70 -9.61
CA GLY A 65 20.65 -16.33 -8.35
C GLY A 65 19.74 -15.45 -7.51
N THR A 66 20.14 -14.20 -7.27
CA THR A 66 19.30 -13.23 -6.53
C THR A 66 18.05 -12.86 -7.30
N ALA A 67 18.13 -12.72 -8.63
CA ALA A 67 16.98 -12.38 -9.46
C ALA A 67 15.87 -13.45 -9.43
N HIS A 68 16.23 -14.74 -9.33
CA HIS A 68 15.24 -15.79 -9.17
C HIS A 68 14.52 -15.69 -7.83
N ARG A 69 15.28 -15.53 -6.74
CA ARG A 69 14.71 -15.35 -5.40
C ARG A 69 13.75 -14.17 -5.34
N VAL A 70 14.13 -13.01 -5.87
CA VAL A 70 13.25 -11.83 -5.89
C VAL A 70 11.92 -12.14 -6.58
N ARG A 71 11.94 -12.87 -7.70
CA ARG A 71 10.71 -13.24 -8.42
C ARG A 71 9.83 -14.18 -7.61
N ASP A 72 10.42 -15.15 -6.93
CA ASP A 72 9.70 -16.12 -6.11
C ASP A 72 9.05 -15.41 -4.91
N GLU A 73 9.80 -14.61 -4.14
CA GLU A 73 9.24 -13.93 -2.97
C GLU A 73 8.18 -12.88 -3.35
N VAL A 74 8.34 -12.18 -4.48
CA VAL A 74 7.29 -11.28 -5.00
C VAL A 74 6.03 -12.08 -5.35
N ALA A 75 6.17 -13.26 -5.94
CA ALA A 75 5.04 -14.11 -6.27
C ALA A 75 4.35 -14.65 -5.01
N ASP A 76 5.11 -15.03 -3.98
CA ASP A 76 4.57 -15.54 -2.72
C ASP A 76 3.85 -14.45 -1.91
N VAL A 77 4.41 -13.24 -1.84
CA VAL A 77 3.72 -12.06 -1.29
C VAL A 77 2.38 -11.83 -2.00
N LEU A 78 2.38 -11.85 -3.33
CA LEU A 78 1.14 -11.68 -4.11
C LEU A 78 0.16 -12.83 -3.85
N ALA A 79 0.64 -14.07 -3.80
CA ALA A 79 -0.20 -15.25 -3.60
C ALA A 79 -0.91 -15.22 -2.25
N TYR A 80 -0.22 -14.89 -1.15
CA TYR A 80 -0.85 -14.77 0.15
C TYR A 80 -1.74 -13.54 0.29
N LEU A 81 -1.41 -12.43 -0.37
CA LEU A 81 -2.31 -11.27 -0.42
C LEU A 81 -3.64 -11.63 -1.10
N LEU A 82 -3.60 -12.33 -2.24
CA LEU A 82 -4.82 -12.75 -2.96
C LEU A 82 -5.65 -13.76 -2.16
N GLN A 83 -4.99 -14.70 -1.47
CA GLN A 83 -5.68 -15.65 -0.60
C GLN A 83 -6.29 -14.97 0.63
N PHE A 84 -5.59 -13.99 1.22
CA PHE A 84 -6.08 -13.16 2.32
C PHE A 84 -7.32 -12.36 1.89
N CYS A 85 -7.25 -11.70 0.73
CA CYS A 85 -8.37 -11.00 0.12
C CYS A 85 -9.56 -11.93 -0.13
N THR A 86 -9.32 -13.14 -0.64
CA THR A 86 -10.37 -14.15 -0.83
C THR A 86 -11.05 -14.54 0.48
N ALA A 87 -10.28 -14.75 1.56
CA ALA A 87 -10.80 -15.14 2.86
C ALA A 87 -11.66 -14.05 3.54
N LEU A 88 -11.51 -12.79 3.13
CA LEU A 88 -12.22 -11.63 3.66
C LEU A 88 -13.22 -10.99 2.68
N ASP A 89 -13.38 -11.57 1.49
CA ASP A 89 -14.23 -11.02 0.42
C ASP A 89 -13.82 -9.58 0.03
N VAL A 90 -12.51 -9.34 -0.11
CA VAL A 90 -11.95 -8.07 -0.57
C VAL A 90 -11.52 -8.19 -2.02
N ASP A 91 -12.01 -7.31 -2.89
CA ASP A 91 -11.46 -7.13 -4.23
C ASP A 91 -10.20 -6.25 -4.16
N PRO A 92 -9.00 -6.78 -4.44
CA PRO A 92 -7.76 -6.02 -4.33
C PRO A 92 -7.64 -4.90 -5.37
N LEU A 93 -8.25 -5.04 -6.55
CA LEU A 93 -8.20 -4.01 -7.60
C LEU A 93 -9.05 -2.82 -7.20
N VAL A 94 -10.27 -3.06 -6.75
CA VAL A 94 -11.17 -2.00 -6.24
C VAL A 94 -10.56 -1.31 -5.02
N ALA A 95 -9.96 -2.08 -4.10
CA ALA A 95 -9.32 -1.53 -2.92
C ALA A 95 -8.12 -0.62 -3.26
N LEU A 96 -7.29 -1.04 -4.23
CA LEU A 96 -6.14 -0.26 -4.68
C LEU A 96 -6.56 1.01 -5.44
N ASP A 97 -7.52 0.90 -6.35
CA ASP A 97 -8.07 2.03 -7.13
C ASP A 97 -8.55 3.15 -6.19
N ALA A 98 -9.43 2.81 -5.24
CA ALA A 98 -9.90 3.76 -4.23
C ALA A 98 -8.76 4.31 -3.36
N LYS A 99 -7.71 3.53 -3.10
CA LYS A 99 -6.55 3.99 -2.33
C LYS A 99 -5.68 4.96 -3.13
N ILE A 100 -5.56 4.78 -4.45
CA ILE A 100 -4.86 5.70 -5.34
C ILE A 100 -5.56 7.06 -5.31
N ASP A 101 -6.89 7.12 -5.50
CA ASP A 101 -7.66 8.38 -5.41
C ASP A 101 -7.39 9.14 -4.11
N ARG A 102 -7.43 8.43 -2.97
CA ARG A 102 -7.12 9.03 -1.66
C ARG A 102 -5.67 9.51 -1.55
N ASN A 103 -4.74 8.80 -2.18
CA ASN A 103 -3.33 9.17 -2.18
C ASN A 103 -3.07 10.39 -3.06
N GLU A 104 -3.74 10.54 -4.20
CA GLU A 104 -3.62 11.73 -5.06
C GLU A 104 -4.13 12.99 -4.37
N LEU A 105 -5.21 12.88 -3.58
CA LEU A 105 -5.70 13.97 -2.74
C LEU A 105 -4.73 14.31 -1.60
N ARG A 106 -4.13 13.30 -0.98
CA ARG A 106 -3.21 13.47 0.15
C ARG A 106 -1.84 13.99 -0.28
N PHE A 107 -1.39 13.63 -1.47
CA PHE A 107 -0.09 13.96 -2.04
C PHE A 107 -0.29 14.57 -3.44
N PRO A 108 -0.77 15.82 -3.52
CA PRO A 108 -1.02 16.47 -4.81
C PRO A 108 0.28 16.62 -5.60
N ARG A 109 0.15 16.63 -6.94
CA ARG A 109 1.28 16.90 -7.82
C ARG A 109 1.91 18.25 -7.44
N PRO A 110 3.26 18.34 -7.38
CA PRO A 110 3.92 19.63 -7.24
C PRO A 110 3.45 20.58 -8.35
N ASP A 111 3.08 21.79 -7.99
CA ASP A 111 2.56 22.86 -8.86
C ASP A 111 3.67 23.54 -9.71
N GLY A 112 4.78 22.85 -9.94
CA GLY A 112 5.96 23.38 -10.62
C GLY A 112 6.94 24.14 -9.71
N ALA A 113 6.61 24.35 -8.43
CA ALA A 113 7.51 24.88 -7.42
C ALA A 113 7.87 23.80 -6.38
N SER A 114 8.85 22.95 -6.76
CA SER A 114 9.61 22.01 -5.93
C SER A 114 9.06 21.60 -4.55
N VAL A 115 8.63 20.35 -4.43
CA VAL A 115 8.98 19.50 -3.27
C VAL A 115 9.38 18.14 -3.85
N GLY A 116 10.69 17.87 -3.90
CA GLY A 116 11.17 16.51 -4.11
C GLY A 116 10.75 15.62 -2.94
N PRO A 117 10.83 14.29 -3.04
CA PRO A 117 10.54 13.41 -1.91
C PRO A 117 11.35 13.88 -0.69
N PRO A 118 10.79 13.83 0.53
CA PRO A 118 11.50 14.29 1.71
C PRO A 118 12.88 13.62 1.77
N VAL A 119 13.95 14.43 1.73
CA VAL A 119 15.32 13.96 1.92
C VAL A 119 15.47 13.53 3.39
N GLY A 120 15.27 12.24 3.63
CA GLY A 120 15.36 11.55 4.91
C GLY A 120 15.14 10.04 4.72
N PRO A 121 15.33 9.20 5.74
CA PRO A 121 14.94 7.79 5.67
C PRO A 121 13.49 7.69 5.22
N TRP A 122 13.19 6.81 4.26
CA TRP A 122 11.82 6.62 3.80
C TRP A 122 10.95 6.13 4.98
N VAL A 123 10.08 7.00 5.51
CA VAL A 123 9.17 6.68 6.63
C VAL A 123 7.85 6.04 6.12
N GLY A 124 7.74 5.82 4.80
CA GLY A 124 6.48 5.46 4.16
C GLY A 124 5.43 6.59 4.28
N PRO A 125 4.28 6.47 3.60
CA PRO A 125 3.15 7.32 3.93
C PRO A 125 2.70 7.04 5.37
N PRO A 126 2.42 8.05 6.21
CA PRO A 126 1.96 7.82 7.57
C PRO A 126 0.69 6.96 7.55
N VAL A 127 0.76 5.80 8.20
CA VAL A 127 -0.28 4.76 8.23
C VAL A 127 -1.58 5.22 8.91
N ASP A 128 -1.51 6.29 9.72
CA ASP A 128 -2.59 6.70 10.64
C ASP A 128 -3.20 8.09 10.40
N ALA A 129 -3.24 8.62 9.17
CA ALA A 129 -4.03 9.84 8.95
C ALA A 129 -5.54 9.51 9.01
N PRO A 130 -6.33 10.15 9.90
CA PRO A 130 -7.76 9.90 9.99
C PRO A 130 -8.43 10.22 8.64
N VAL A 131 -9.25 9.28 8.18
CA VAL A 131 -9.95 9.31 6.88
C VAL A 131 -10.88 10.52 6.69
N ASP A 132 -11.25 11.22 7.77
CA ASP A 132 -12.27 12.28 7.76
C ASP A 132 -11.82 13.60 8.42
N ALA A 133 -10.54 13.97 8.38
CA ALA A 133 -10.16 15.32 8.83
C ALA A 133 -10.75 16.36 7.85
N PRO A 134 -11.70 17.23 8.26
CA PRO A 134 -12.16 18.30 7.39
C PRO A 134 -10.97 19.19 7.08
N ALA A 135 -10.84 19.61 5.81
CA ALA A 135 -9.86 20.60 5.40
C ALA A 135 -10.01 21.81 6.31
N SER A 136 -9.04 22.00 7.22
CA SER A 136 -9.04 23.11 8.16
C SER A 136 -9.10 24.41 7.36
N GLY A 137 -10.21 25.12 7.52
CA GLY A 137 -10.50 26.36 6.80
C GLY A 137 -9.40 27.39 7.00
N SER A 138 -9.10 28.12 5.92
CA SER A 138 -8.28 29.32 5.97
C SER A 138 -8.88 30.34 6.93
N PRO A 139 -8.08 30.97 7.81
CA PRO A 139 -8.54 32.16 8.52
C PRO A 139 -8.45 33.33 7.53
N ASP A 140 -9.60 33.77 7.01
CA ASP A 140 -9.67 35.08 6.38
C ASP A 140 -9.64 36.13 7.49
N ALA A 141 -8.48 36.79 7.59
CA ALA A 141 -8.27 37.96 8.41
C ALA A 141 -8.91 39.16 7.71
N SER A 142 -10.12 39.53 8.14
CA SER A 142 -10.66 40.86 7.89
C SER A 142 -10.85 41.57 9.22
N ALA A 143 -9.82 42.31 9.61
CA ALA A 143 -9.89 43.34 10.62
C ALA A 143 -10.79 44.48 10.10
N GLY A 144 -11.88 44.75 10.83
CA GLY A 144 -12.75 45.89 10.64
C GLY A 144 -13.03 46.52 12.00
N ASP A 145 -12.24 47.55 12.29
CA ASP A 145 -12.33 48.42 13.46
C ASP A 145 -13.64 49.24 13.45
N SER A 146 -14.33 49.30 14.59
CA SER A 146 -15.10 50.49 14.97
C SER A 146 -15.37 50.52 16.47
N SER A 147 -14.55 51.32 17.14
CA SER A 147 -14.75 52.07 18.39
C SER A 147 -16.21 52.47 18.71
N GLY A 148 -16.60 52.45 20.01
CA GLY A 148 -17.82 53.14 20.44
C GLY A 148 -18.33 52.89 21.87
N ALA A 149 -17.74 53.58 22.84
CA ALA A 149 -18.38 54.24 24.00
C ALA A 149 -18.98 53.44 25.19
N ALA A 150 -18.67 54.01 26.36
CA ALA A 150 -19.04 53.66 27.74
C ALA A 150 -20.47 54.06 28.16
N HIS A 151 -20.83 53.59 29.37
CA HIS A 151 -21.79 54.08 30.40
C HIS A 151 -22.81 52.99 30.81
N SER A 152 -22.73 52.45 32.02
CA SER A 152 -23.25 52.94 33.33
C SER A 152 -24.72 52.57 33.57
N ASP A 153 -24.93 51.80 34.66
CA ASP A 153 -26.13 51.58 35.50
C ASP A 153 -27.41 51.09 34.77
N GLU A 154 -28.20 50.13 35.26
CA GLU A 154 -28.83 49.98 36.59
C GLU A 154 -29.27 48.51 36.82
#